data_AF-A0A5R9G1P7-F1
#
_entry.id   AF-A0A5R9G1P7-F1
#
_cell.length_a   1.000
_cell.length_b   1.000
_cell.length_c   1.000
_cell.angle_alpha   90.00
_cell.angle_beta   90.00
_cell.angle_gamma   90.00
#
_symmetry.space_group_name_H-M   'P 1'
#
loop_
_entity.id
_entity.type
_entity.pdbx_description
1 polymer ?
#
loop_
_entity_poly.entity_id
_entity_poly.type
_entity_poly.pdbx_seq_one_letter_code
_entity_poly.pdbx_strand_id
1 'polypeptide(L)'
;MENLIQRTYDPDSPYSLVVEELAYAVKPSNDFIEAFKEVYPESEYPGKTLKVNILDTPGLTQVGEEKSDIEDALNRVLAKRYDAVLFLCRADERPTIYDICMDLLVSHNKKLEDIPLKILRTRADIVLYEKMKKDRMIEEGDTNFVKGPQTDAYAQAAYHAYLGDLKQEEDRLSKELGDTNLVDFVSLDLHTLNSLTDFFAEKSFTKEKLYRTLLSLSREVNNAYMPPLAGRLWLQGISPLKPVLESKMDGYMDQMLDDFGSHMVNLNTKEGDGMYLNFADSSKVFHGRSVSTFYFNHKIGVGHETRANVYANFKVHIRRMIQKWMTSFFQDWSMHFEISFDNLKQTEAGKQALNEAPKLLVEIFNKQKPQIISRIAKALSYDAFRTEMEEKYYFNSWNKGFHENLELFNVKFSDCEYWRLQMRKYLKEELDNLLDRMYYYD
;
A
#
# COMPACT_ATOMS: atom_id res chain seq x y z
N MET A 1 -25.76 -30.34 7.08
CA MET A 1 -25.30 -28.99 6.67
C MET A 1 -26.46 -28.06 6.34
N GLU A 2 -27.47 -28.46 5.55
CA GLU A 2 -28.64 -27.61 5.23
C GLU A 2 -29.38 -27.06 6.47
N ASN A 3 -29.41 -27.81 7.58
CA ASN A 3 -30.07 -27.40 8.83
C ASN A 3 -29.27 -26.37 9.67
N LEU A 4 -27.96 -26.20 9.42
CA LEU A 4 -27.13 -25.26 10.19
C LEU A 4 -27.30 -23.83 9.64
N ILE A 5 -27.21 -23.68 8.31
CA ILE A 5 -27.32 -22.38 7.64
C ILE A 5 -28.71 -21.77 7.88
N GLN A 6 -29.78 -22.55 7.71
CA GLN A 6 -31.14 -22.09 7.99
C GLN A 6 -31.34 -21.66 9.45
N ARG A 7 -30.77 -22.39 10.42
CA ARG A 7 -30.84 -22.04 11.84
C ARG A 7 -30.01 -20.81 12.20
N THR A 8 -28.90 -20.54 11.51
CA THR A 8 -28.11 -19.31 11.72
C THR A 8 -28.75 -18.05 11.13
N TYR A 9 -29.74 -18.18 10.25
CA TYR A 9 -30.56 -17.06 9.76
C TYR A 9 -31.83 -16.83 10.60
N ASP A 10 -32.08 -17.66 11.62
CA ASP A 10 -33.14 -17.42 12.60
C ASP A 10 -32.74 -16.23 13.49
N PRO A 11 -33.52 -15.13 13.52
CA PRO A 11 -33.21 -13.96 14.35
C PRO A 11 -33.16 -14.29 15.86
N ASP A 12 -33.75 -15.40 16.29
CA ASP A 12 -33.74 -15.87 17.69
C ASP A 12 -32.62 -16.90 17.97
N SER A 13 -31.73 -17.16 17.01
CA SER A 13 -30.61 -18.08 17.17
C SER A 13 -29.53 -17.55 18.14
N PRO A 14 -29.01 -18.39 19.04
CA PRO A 14 -27.86 -18.03 19.90
C PRO A 14 -26.52 -18.00 19.15
N TYR A 15 -26.52 -18.35 17.85
CA TYR A 15 -25.34 -18.38 16.99
C TYR A 15 -25.54 -17.42 15.81
N SER A 16 -24.50 -16.64 15.51
CA SER A 16 -24.43 -15.80 14.31
C SER A 16 -23.54 -16.44 13.26
N LEU A 17 -23.95 -16.40 11.99
CA LEU A 17 -23.09 -16.75 10.87
C LEU A 17 -22.10 -15.61 10.65
N VAL A 18 -20.80 -15.87 10.88
CA VAL A 18 -19.73 -14.95 10.48
C VAL A 18 -19.11 -15.53 9.22
N VAL A 19 -19.31 -14.86 8.09
CA VAL A 19 -18.62 -15.17 6.85
C VAL A 19 -17.24 -14.54 6.93
N GLU A 20 -16.20 -15.37 7.06
CA GLU A 20 -14.81 -14.89 7.14
C GLU A 20 -14.31 -14.43 5.76
N GLU A 21 -14.67 -15.16 4.69
CA GLU A 21 -14.29 -14.84 3.31
C GLU A 21 -15.43 -15.19 2.33
N LEU A 22 -15.65 -14.30 1.35
CA LEU A 22 -16.55 -14.54 0.23
C LEU A 22 -15.80 -14.24 -1.08
N ALA A 23 -15.60 -15.28 -1.88
CA ALA A 23 -15.00 -15.16 -3.21
C ALA A 23 -16.09 -15.28 -4.28
N TYR A 24 -16.16 -14.31 -5.18
CA TYR A 24 -17.01 -14.35 -6.37
C TYR A 24 -16.16 -14.11 -7.62
N ALA A 25 -16.39 -14.90 -8.66
CA ALA A 25 -15.68 -14.80 -9.93
C ALA A 25 -16.68 -14.46 -11.03
N VAL A 26 -16.43 -13.36 -11.75
CA VAL A 26 -17.27 -12.90 -12.87
C VAL A 26 -16.40 -12.56 -14.07
N LYS A 27 -16.97 -12.72 -15.27
CA LYS A 27 -16.31 -12.26 -16.49
C LYS A 27 -16.18 -10.73 -16.45
N PRO A 28 -15.01 -10.15 -16.77
CA PRO A 28 -14.86 -8.70 -16.88
C PRO A 28 -15.73 -8.14 -18.01
N SER A 29 -16.12 -6.86 -17.90
CA SER A 29 -16.85 -6.15 -18.95
C SER A 29 -16.00 -5.99 -20.21
N ASN A 30 -16.66 -5.77 -21.36
CA ASN A 30 -15.95 -5.52 -22.62
C ASN A 30 -15.07 -4.27 -22.54
N ASP A 31 -15.58 -3.18 -21.95
CA ASP A 31 -14.84 -1.93 -21.71
C ASP A 31 -13.54 -2.16 -20.92
N PHE A 32 -13.58 -3.05 -19.92
CA PHE A 32 -12.39 -3.42 -19.15
C PHE A 32 -11.39 -4.22 -20.01
N ILE A 33 -11.88 -5.15 -20.82
CA ILE A 33 -11.04 -5.97 -21.72
C ILE A 33 -10.36 -5.08 -22.77
N GLU A 34 -11.08 -4.11 -23.32
CA GLU A 34 -10.54 -3.15 -24.29
C GLU A 34 -9.49 -2.25 -23.66
N ALA A 35 -9.78 -1.67 -22.49
CA ALA A 35 -8.81 -0.88 -21.73
C ALA A 35 -7.56 -1.71 -21.37
N PHE A 36 -7.74 -2.99 -21.01
CA PHE A 36 -6.63 -3.91 -20.72
C PHE A 36 -5.72 -4.10 -21.93
N LYS A 37 -6.29 -4.41 -23.11
CA LYS A 37 -5.52 -4.61 -24.35
C LYS A 37 -4.79 -3.35 -24.81
N GLU A 38 -5.33 -2.17 -24.51
CA GLU A 38 -4.68 -0.92 -24.84
C GLU A 38 -3.51 -0.61 -23.90
N VAL A 39 -3.68 -0.83 -22.59
CA VAL A 39 -2.62 -0.55 -21.60
C VAL A 39 -1.52 -1.61 -21.63
N TYR A 40 -1.89 -2.86 -21.92
CA TYR A 40 -1.01 -4.02 -22.06
C TYR A 40 -1.14 -4.63 -23.47
N PRO A 41 -0.56 -3.98 -24.50
CA PRO A 41 -0.59 -4.54 -25.84
C PRO A 41 0.24 -5.83 -25.91
N GLU A 42 -0.29 -6.85 -26.61
CA GLU A 42 0.34 -8.17 -26.76
C GLU A 42 1.76 -8.09 -27.37
N SER A 43 2.03 -7.05 -28.16
CA SER A 43 3.35 -6.81 -28.75
C SER A 43 4.44 -6.47 -27.73
N GLU A 44 4.06 -5.87 -26.60
CA GLU A 44 5.00 -5.45 -25.54
C GLU A 44 4.89 -6.33 -24.28
N TYR A 45 3.69 -6.87 -24.03
CA TYR A 45 3.36 -7.65 -22.84
C TYR A 45 2.74 -9.01 -23.21
N PRO A 46 3.45 -9.86 -23.97
CA PRO A 46 2.88 -11.11 -24.47
C PRO A 46 2.44 -12.03 -23.32
N GLY A 47 1.23 -12.58 -23.44
CA GLY A 47 0.64 -13.49 -22.45
C GLY A 47 0.40 -12.88 -21.06
N LYS A 48 0.41 -11.54 -20.93
CA LYS A 48 0.19 -10.87 -19.66
C LYS A 48 -1.18 -11.22 -19.08
N THR A 49 -1.18 -11.75 -17.86
CA THR A 49 -2.38 -11.90 -17.04
C THR A 49 -2.42 -10.80 -15.97
N LEU A 50 -3.63 -10.29 -15.71
CA LEU A 50 -3.85 -9.28 -14.67
C LEU A 50 -4.23 -9.96 -13.36
N LYS A 51 -3.44 -9.73 -12.32
CA LYS A 51 -3.78 -10.05 -10.94
C LYS A 51 -3.62 -8.78 -10.11
N VAL A 52 -4.75 -8.18 -9.74
CA VAL A 52 -4.80 -6.98 -8.92
C VAL A 52 -5.56 -7.32 -7.65
N ASN A 53 -4.98 -6.99 -6.51
CA ASN A 53 -5.68 -7.03 -5.22
C ASN A 53 -6.02 -5.59 -4.84
N ILE A 54 -7.31 -5.30 -4.67
CA ILE A 54 -7.79 -3.98 -4.26
C ILE A 54 -8.06 -4.03 -2.77
N LEU A 55 -7.28 -3.26 -2.02
CA LEU A 55 -7.45 -3.13 -0.59
C LEU A 55 -8.33 -1.91 -0.29
N ASP A 56 -9.59 -2.14 0.03
CA ASP A 56 -10.44 -1.06 0.51
C ASP A 56 -10.00 -0.59 1.90
N THR A 57 -10.12 0.72 2.12
CA THR A 57 -9.67 1.37 3.34
C THR A 57 -10.77 2.26 3.90
N PRO A 58 -10.96 2.29 5.24
CA PRO A 58 -11.83 3.27 5.86
C PRO A 58 -11.49 4.69 5.38
N GLY A 59 -12.50 5.50 5.12
CA GLY A 59 -12.31 6.89 4.69
C GLY A 59 -11.59 7.71 5.76
N LEU A 60 -10.69 8.60 5.34
CA LEU A 60 -9.84 9.37 6.27
C LEU A 60 -10.63 10.27 7.21
N THR A 61 -11.82 10.71 6.80
CA THR A 61 -12.71 11.59 7.56
C THR A 61 -13.79 10.86 8.35
N GLN A 62 -13.77 9.52 8.38
CA GLN A 62 -14.81 8.73 9.06
C GLN A 62 -14.78 8.86 10.58
N VAL A 63 -13.59 9.08 11.16
CA VAL A 63 -13.39 9.16 12.61
C VAL A 63 -13.50 10.61 13.10
N GLY A 64 -13.14 11.57 12.25
CA GLY A 64 -13.16 13.00 12.54
C GLY A 64 -12.61 13.80 11.36
N GLU A 65 -12.76 15.12 11.45
CA GLU A 65 -12.33 16.07 10.40
C GLU A 65 -11.15 16.92 10.87
N GLU A 66 -10.69 16.74 12.10
CA GLU A 66 -9.49 17.39 12.59
C GLU A 66 -8.24 16.78 11.94
N LYS A 67 -7.21 17.60 11.77
CA LYS A 67 -5.96 17.17 11.13
C LYS A 67 -5.35 15.93 11.79
N SER A 68 -5.42 15.83 13.12
CA SER A 68 -4.91 14.67 13.87
C SER A 68 -5.66 13.38 13.56
N ASP A 69 -6.98 13.45 13.40
CA ASP A 69 -7.80 12.26 13.10
C ASP A 69 -7.52 11.75 11.68
N ILE A 70 -7.44 12.68 10.71
CA ILE A 70 -7.10 12.38 9.32
C ILE A 70 -5.68 11.82 9.22
N GLU A 71 -4.72 12.41 9.95
CA GLU A 71 -3.33 11.94 10.00
C GLU A 71 -3.22 10.54 10.59
N ASP A 72 -3.94 10.24 11.68
CA ASP A 72 -3.97 8.92 12.29
C ASP A 72 -4.60 7.88 11.35
N ALA A 73 -5.69 8.23 10.66
CA ALA A 73 -6.32 7.36 9.66
C ALA A 73 -5.37 7.10 8.48
N LEU A 74 -4.72 8.14 7.95
CA LEU A 74 -3.76 8.01 6.85
C LEU A 74 -2.57 7.15 7.27
N ASN A 75 -2.03 7.35 8.47
CA ASN A 75 -0.93 6.54 8.98
C ASN A 75 -1.28 5.05 9.08
N ARG A 76 -2.52 4.71 9.44
CA ARG A 76 -2.99 3.30 9.43
C ARG A 76 -3.06 2.73 8.03
N VAL A 77 -3.51 3.53 7.04
CA VAL A 77 -3.55 3.11 5.63
C VAL A 77 -2.15 2.90 5.09
N LEU A 78 -1.25 3.87 5.28
CA LEU A 78 0.14 3.82 4.83
C LEU A 78 0.98 2.74 5.55
N ALA A 79 0.49 2.20 6.66
CA ALA A 79 1.16 1.09 7.34
C ALA A 79 0.86 -0.28 6.71
N LYS A 80 -0.21 -0.39 5.91
CA LYS A 80 -0.60 -1.63 5.22
C LYS A 80 0.41 -1.96 4.11
N ARG A 81 0.39 -3.21 3.61
CA ARG A 81 1.18 -3.63 2.45
C ARG A 81 0.43 -3.26 1.17
N TYR A 82 1.03 -2.41 0.34
CA TYR A 82 0.52 -2.02 -0.98
C TYR A 82 1.70 -1.78 -1.93
N ASP A 83 1.44 -1.93 -3.23
CA ASP A 83 2.41 -1.66 -4.29
C ASP A 83 2.08 -0.34 -5.03
N ALA A 84 0.86 0.19 -4.89
CA ALA A 84 0.40 1.45 -5.48
C ALA A 84 -0.71 2.08 -4.62
N VAL A 85 -0.96 3.38 -4.80
CA VAL A 85 -1.99 4.15 -4.08
C VAL A 85 -2.93 4.83 -5.07
N LEU A 86 -4.23 4.60 -4.92
CA LEU A 86 -5.28 5.38 -5.57
C LEU A 86 -6.02 6.19 -4.50
N PHE A 87 -5.72 7.48 -4.43
CA PHE A 87 -6.32 8.40 -3.48
C PHE A 87 -7.64 8.96 -4.04
N LEU A 88 -8.77 8.46 -3.54
CA LEU A 88 -10.08 8.93 -3.94
C LEU A 88 -10.44 10.19 -3.16
N CYS A 89 -10.76 11.27 -3.87
CA CYS A 89 -11.26 12.50 -3.25
C CYS A 89 -12.47 13.00 -4.02
N ARG A 90 -13.46 13.55 -3.31
CA ARG A 90 -14.60 14.19 -3.96
C ARG A 90 -14.20 15.53 -4.55
N ALA A 91 -14.62 15.80 -5.78
CA ALA A 91 -14.38 17.06 -6.46
C ALA A 91 -15.03 18.24 -5.71
N ASP A 92 -16.15 17.99 -5.02
CA ASP A 92 -16.91 18.94 -4.21
C ASP A 92 -16.56 18.88 -2.71
N GLU A 93 -15.45 18.25 -2.34
CA GLU A 93 -14.99 18.23 -0.94
C GLU A 93 -14.69 19.65 -0.44
N ARG A 94 -14.88 19.89 0.87
CA ARG A 94 -14.55 21.19 1.46
C ARG A 94 -13.07 21.50 1.21
N PRO A 95 -12.72 22.69 0.69
CA PRO A 95 -11.33 23.05 0.39
C PRO A 95 -10.38 22.82 1.57
N THR A 96 -10.82 23.18 2.79
CA THR A 96 -10.02 22.98 4.00
C THR A 96 -9.68 21.51 4.28
N ILE A 97 -10.60 20.58 4.04
CA ILE A 97 -10.38 19.15 4.25
C ILE A 97 -9.48 18.58 3.15
N TYR A 98 -9.72 19.01 1.91
CA TYR A 98 -8.88 18.62 0.78
C TYR A 98 -7.43 19.08 0.98
N ASP A 99 -7.22 20.34 1.37
CA ASP A 99 -5.88 20.89 1.63
C ASP A 99 -5.19 20.13 2.77
N ILE A 100 -5.89 19.83 3.87
CA ILE A 100 -5.35 19.00 4.96
C ILE A 100 -4.90 17.62 4.43
N CYS A 101 -5.73 16.96 3.62
CA CYS A 101 -5.39 15.66 3.05
C CYS A 101 -4.14 15.74 2.15
N MET A 102 -4.06 16.76 1.28
CA MET A 102 -2.92 16.93 0.38
C MET A 102 -1.63 17.27 1.14
N ASP A 103 -1.70 18.16 2.12
CA ASP A 103 -0.57 18.49 3.00
C ASP A 103 -0.06 17.26 3.76
N LEU A 104 -0.98 16.39 4.20
CA LEU A 104 -0.63 15.13 4.86
C LEU A 104 -0.02 14.11 3.89
N LEU A 105 -0.45 14.05 2.64
CA LEU A 105 0.21 13.23 1.62
C LEU A 105 1.63 13.73 1.34
N VAL A 106 1.79 15.05 1.18
CA VAL A 106 3.10 15.70 0.94
C VAL A 106 4.04 15.49 2.13
N SER A 107 3.56 15.60 3.37
CA SER A 107 4.37 15.34 4.56
C SER A 107 4.84 13.87 4.64
N HIS A 108 4.12 12.97 3.97
CA HIS A 108 4.44 11.56 3.83
C HIS A 108 5.17 11.20 2.53
N ASN A 109 5.63 12.17 1.73
CA ASN A 109 6.27 11.92 0.44
C ASN A 109 7.40 10.87 0.54
N LYS A 110 8.26 10.94 1.57
CA LYS A 110 9.32 9.93 1.79
C LYS A 110 8.83 8.47 1.94
N LYS A 111 7.59 8.25 2.39
CA LYS A 111 6.99 6.90 2.45
C LYS A 111 6.36 6.48 1.12
N LEU A 112 6.02 7.45 0.27
CA LEU A 112 5.39 7.28 -1.03
C LEU A 112 6.41 7.36 -2.17
N GLU A 113 7.66 7.72 -1.87
CA GLU A 113 8.79 7.70 -2.80
C GLU A 113 8.87 6.31 -3.47
N ASP A 114 8.93 6.33 -4.81
CA ASP A 114 8.91 5.15 -5.69
C ASP A 114 7.63 4.29 -5.63
N ILE A 115 6.54 4.77 -5.00
CA ILE A 115 5.22 4.12 -5.02
C ILE A 115 4.30 4.87 -5.98
N PRO A 116 3.81 4.22 -7.06
CA PRO A 116 2.83 4.80 -7.97
C PRO A 116 1.62 5.37 -7.21
N LEU A 117 1.36 6.67 -7.40
CA LEU A 117 0.28 7.39 -6.74
C LEU A 117 -0.60 8.07 -7.79
N LYS A 118 -1.92 7.89 -7.66
CA LYS A 118 -2.92 8.65 -8.41
C LYS A 118 -3.93 9.27 -7.48
N ILE A 119 -4.24 10.54 -7.68
CA ILE A 119 -5.32 11.26 -7.03
C ILE A 119 -6.49 11.30 -7.99
N LEU A 120 -7.62 10.74 -7.60
CA LEU A 120 -8.81 10.64 -8.44
C LEU A 120 -9.93 11.52 -7.86
N ARG A 121 -10.21 12.63 -8.53
CA ARG A 121 -11.33 13.54 -8.25
C ARG A 121 -12.63 12.88 -8.74
N THR A 122 -13.40 12.38 -7.80
CA THR A 122 -14.71 11.75 -8.02
C THR A 122 -15.83 12.79 -7.99
N ARG A 123 -17.00 12.47 -8.56
CA ARG A 123 -18.17 13.39 -8.61
C ARG A 123 -17.87 14.73 -9.30
N ALA A 124 -17.03 14.70 -10.33
CA ALA A 124 -16.66 15.89 -11.10
C ALA A 124 -17.87 16.59 -11.75
N ASP A 125 -18.95 15.85 -11.98
CA ASP A 125 -20.23 16.35 -12.50
C ASP A 125 -20.83 17.48 -11.65
N ILE A 126 -20.73 17.39 -10.32
CA ILE A 126 -21.27 18.41 -9.41
C ILE A 126 -20.54 19.74 -9.62
N VAL A 127 -19.21 19.70 -9.68
CA VAL A 127 -18.39 20.91 -9.87
C VAL A 127 -18.62 21.52 -11.24
N LEU A 128 -18.74 20.70 -12.28
CA LEU A 128 -19.07 21.15 -13.63
C LEU A 128 -20.44 21.83 -13.66
N TYR A 129 -21.45 21.23 -13.04
CA TYR A 129 -22.79 21.80 -12.98
C TYR A 129 -22.83 23.15 -12.24
N GLU A 130 -22.12 23.27 -11.12
CA GLU A 130 -22.03 24.54 -10.38
C GLU A 130 -21.29 25.64 -11.16
N LYS A 131 -20.23 25.28 -11.92
CA LYS A 131 -19.57 26.22 -12.84
C LYS A 131 -20.52 26.69 -13.94
N MET A 132 -21.25 25.78 -14.58
CA MET A 132 -22.26 26.13 -15.58
C MET A 132 -23.29 27.11 -15.01
N LYS A 133 -23.84 26.82 -13.82
CA LYS A 133 -24.85 27.69 -13.17
C LYS A 133 -24.32 29.07 -12.90
N LYS A 134 -23.08 29.15 -12.39
CA LYS A 134 -22.45 30.42 -12.03
C LYS A 134 -22.29 31.31 -13.26
N ASP A 135 -21.79 30.76 -14.36
CA ASP A 135 -21.56 31.52 -15.58
C ASP A 135 -22.88 32.00 -16.18
N ARG A 136 -23.90 31.13 -16.23
CA ARG A 136 -25.26 31.49 -16.67
C ARG A 136 -25.92 32.54 -15.78
N MET A 137 -25.75 32.46 -14.45
CA MET A 137 -26.29 33.48 -13.54
C MET A 137 -25.65 34.85 -13.80
N ILE A 138 -24.36 34.89 -14.13
CA ILE A 138 -23.65 36.14 -14.43
C ILE A 138 -24.12 36.74 -15.77
N GLU A 139 -24.35 35.91 -16.78
CA GLU A 139 -24.71 36.37 -18.13
C GLU A 139 -26.21 36.64 -18.31
N GLU A 140 -27.07 35.79 -17.76
CA GLU A 140 -28.52 35.79 -17.99
C GLU A 140 -29.35 36.14 -16.75
N GLY A 141 -28.76 36.09 -15.54
CA GLY A 141 -29.49 36.35 -14.29
C GLY A 141 -30.40 35.20 -13.84
N ASP A 142 -30.23 33.99 -14.39
CA ASP A 142 -30.95 32.78 -13.98
C ASP A 142 -30.03 31.54 -13.93
N THR A 143 -30.55 30.42 -13.43
CA THR A 143 -29.83 29.13 -13.35
C THR A 143 -30.54 27.99 -14.08
N ASN A 144 -31.58 28.29 -14.86
CA ASN A 144 -32.43 27.29 -15.49
C ASN A 144 -31.91 26.93 -16.88
N PHE A 145 -31.40 25.71 -17.02
CA PHE A 145 -30.91 25.25 -18.32
C PHE A 145 -32.04 24.67 -19.19
N VAL A 146 -32.01 25.02 -20.47
CA VAL A 146 -32.79 24.34 -21.51
C VAL A 146 -31.81 23.72 -22.50
N LYS A 147 -32.01 22.44 -22.83
CA LYS A 147 -31.11 21.72 -23.74
C LYS A 147 -31.01 22.43 -25.09
N GLY A 148 -29.80 22.71 -25.53
CA GLY A 148 -29.52 23.40 -26.78
C GLY A 148 -28.12 24.04 -26.82
N PRO A 149 -27.78 24.70 -27.95
CA PRO A 149 -26.41 25.17 -28.22
C PRO A 149 -25.83 26.12 -27.15
N GLN A 150 -26.68 26.90 -26.50
CA GLN A 150 -26.28 27.81 -25.43
C GLN A 150 -25.86 27.06 -24.17
N THR A 151 -26.59 26.02 -23.77
CA THR A 151 -26.22 25.15 -22.65
C THR A 151 -24.95 24.37 -22.95
N ASP A 152 -24.75 23.94 -24.19
CA ASP A 152 -23.49 23.30 -24.63
C ASP A 152 -22.29 24.25 -24.52
N ALA A 153 -22.47 25.55 -24.81
CA ALA A 153 -21.42 26.56 -24.65
C ALA A 153 -21.01 26.71 -23.17
N TYR A 154 -21.99 26.79 -22.25
CA TYR A 154 -21.71 26.80 -20.81
C TYR A 154 -21.03 25.50 -20.34
N ALA A 155 -21.47 24.34 -20.84
CA ALA A 155 -20.86 23.06 -20.53
C ALA A 155 -19.40 23.00 -20.98
N GLN A 156 -19.10 23.50 -22.18
CA GLN A 156 -17.75 23.59 -22.71
C GLN A 156 -16.87 24.55 -21.89
N ALA A 157 -17.38 25.73 -21.53
CA ALA A 157 -16.67 26.70 -20.70
C ALA A 157 -16.36 26.12 -19.31
N ALA A 158 -17.36 25.51 -18.65
CA ALA A 158 -17.21 24.85 -17.36
C ALA A 158 -16.17 23.71 -17.40
N TYR A 159 -16.18 22.93 -18.48
CA TYR A 159 -15.21 21.86 -18.68
C TYR A 159 -13.78 22.39 -18.82
N HIS A 160 -13.56 23.41 -19.65
CA HIS A 160 -12.23 24.01 -19.80
C HIS A 160 -11.75 24.68 -18.52
N ALA A 161 -12.64 25.36 -17.79
CA ALA A 161 -12.31 25.93 -16.49
C ALA A 161 -11.91 24.85 -15.48
N TYR A 162 -12.64 23.73 -15.43
CA TYR A 162 -12.31 22.61 -14.54
C TYR A 162 -10.98 21.94 -14.91
N LEU A 163 -10.68 21.75 -16.20
CA LEU A 163 -9.37 21.28 -16.64
C LEU A 163 -8.24 22.24 -16.24
N GLY A 164 -8.50 23.56 -16.26
CA GLY A 164 -7.57 24.57 -15.77
C GLY A 164 -7.29 24.42 -14.28
N ASP A 165 -8.32 24.23 -13.46
CA ASP A 165 -8.19 24.02 -12.01
C ASP A 165 -7.37 22.76 -11.71
N LEU A 166 -7.68 21.64 -12.39
CA LEU A 166 -6.95 20.39 -12.23
C LEU A 166 -5.49 20.51 -12.67
N LYS A 167 -5.20 21.29 -13.72
CA LYS A 167 -3.82 21.52 -14.16
C LYS A 167 -3.03 22.31 -13.13
N GLN A 168 -3.64 23.29 -12.45
CA GLN A 168 -2.99 24.00 -11.35
C GLN A 168 -2.73 23.09 -10.14
N GLU A 169 -3.69 22.21 -9.83
CA GLU A 169 -3.56 21.18 -8.79
C GLU A 169 -2.40 20.24 -9.09
N GLU A 170 -2.37 19.69 -10.30
CA GLU A 170 -1.28 18.85 -10.83
C GLU A 170 0.06 19.58 -10.71
N ASP A 171 0.19 20.81 -11.22
CA ASP A 171 1.45 21.55 -11.22
C ASP A 171 1.97 21.87 -9.81
N ARG A 172 1.08 21.97 -8.81
CA ARG A 172 1.44 22.11 -7.40
C ARG A 172 1.94 20.79 -6.83
N LEU A 173 1.11 19.75 -6.92
CA LEU A 173 1.40 18.45 -6.31
C LEU A 173 2.62 17.77 -6.94
N SER A 174 2.80 17.91 -8.25
CA SER A 174 3.93 17.34 -8.97
C SER A 174 5.28 17.93 -8.51
N LYS A 175 5.30 19.18 -8.04
CA LYS A 175 6.50 19.78 -7.42
C LYS A 175 6.76 19.26 -6.01
N GLU A 176 5.71 18.99 -5.25
CA GLU A 176 5.80 18.60 -3.83
C GLU A 176 6.06 17.09 -3.66
N LEU A 177 5.48 16.28 -4.55
CA LEU A 177 5.56 14.83 -4.56
C LEU A 177 6.65 14.29 -5.52
N GLY A 178 7.09 15.08 -6.49
CA GLY A 178 8.19 14.71 -7.39
C GLY A 178 7.80 13.74 -8.51
N ASP A 179 6.50 13.65 -8.82
CA ASP A 179 5.96 12.80 -9.89
C ASP A 179 5.08 13.66 -10.82
N THR A 180 4.77 13.16 -12.01
CA THR A 180 3.90 13.82 -12.98
C THR A 180 2.73 12.92 -13.33
N ASN A 181 1.64 13.50 -13.83
CA ASN A 181 0.40 12.79 -14.11
C ASN A 181 -0.22 12.22 -12.83
N LEU A 182 -0.29 13.00 -11.75
CA LEU A 182 -0.83 12.58 -10.45
C LEU A 182 -2.35 12.67 -10.40
N VAL A 183 -2.93 13.72 -10.98
CA VAL A 183 -4.34 14.08 -10.81
C VAL A 183 -5.18 13.65 -12.00
N ASP A 184 -6.21 12.87 -11.71
CA ASP A 184 -7.24 12.45 -12.64
C ASP A 184 -8.64 12.74 -12.06
N PHE A 185 -9.67 12.61 -12.88
CA PHE A 185 -11.05 12.76 -12.45
C PHE A 185 -11.99 11.81 -13.18
N VAL A 186 -13.10 11.45 -12.53
CA VAL A 186 -14.19 10.62 -13.07
C VAL A 186 -15.55 11.10 -12.58
N SER A 187 -16.60 10.79 -13.34
CA SER A 187 -17.98 10.87 -12.89
C SER A 187 -18.77 9.67 -13.37
N LEU A 188 -19.30 8.89 -12.43
CA LEU A 188 -20.08 7.69 -12.72
C LEU A 188 -21.57 7.97 -12.91
N ASP A 189 -22.02 9.18 -12.57
CA ASP A 189 -23.42 9.61 -12.64
C ASP A 189 -23.50 10.96 -13.37
N LEU A 190 -23.66 10.88 -14.69
CA LEU A 190 -23.83 12.04 -15.56
C LEU A 190 -25.29 12.31 -15.91
N HIS A 191 -26.26 11.63 -15.30
CA HIS A 191 -27.66 11.70 -15.74
C HIS A 191 -28.18 13.13 -15.80
N THR A 192 -27.90 13.93 -14.78
CA THR A 192 -28.28 15.35 -14.71
C THR A 192 -27.61 16.15 -15.82
N LEU A 193 -26.30 15.99 -16.04
CA LEU A 193 -25.59 16.75 -17.07
C LEU A 193 -26.01 16.35 -18.49
N ASN A 194 -26.16 15.05 -18.76
CA ASN A 194 -26.59 14.52 -20.05
C ASN A 194 -28.05 14.87 -20.38
N SER A 195 -28.89 15.14 -19.37
CA SER A 195 -30.23 15.68 -19.61
C SER A 195 -30.21 17.15 -20.07
N LEU A 196 -29.16 17.89 -19.75
CA LEU A 196 -29.03 19.31 -20.03
C LEU A 196 -28.22 19.60 -21.30
N THR A 197 -27.28 18.73 -21.66
CA THR A 197 -26.36 18.92 -22.79
C THR A 197 -25.90 17.57 -23.36
N ASP A 198 -25.63 17.51 -24.66
CA ASP A 198 -24.99 16.34 -25.29
C ASP A 198 -23.46 16.41 -25.22
N PHE A 199 -22.88 17.55 -24.84
CA PHE A 199 -21.44 17.80 -24.81
C PHE A 199 -20.67 16.78 -23.95
N PHE A 200 -21.23 16.38 -22.81
CA PHE A 200 -20.57 15.46 -21.88
C PHE A 200 -20.70 13.99 -22.26
N ALA A 201 -21.64 13.62 -23.14
CA ALA A 201 -21.87 12.23 -23.54
C ALA A 201 -20.67 11.60 -24.26
N GLU A 202 -19.92 12.41 -25.01
CA GLU A 202 -18.74 11.96 -25.78
C GLU A 202 -17.42 12.10 -25.02
N LYS A 203 -17.44 12.58 -23.78
CA LYS A 203 -16.23 12.85 -23.01
C LYS A 203 -15.93 11.69 -22.07
N SER A 204 -14.64 11.39 -21.89
CA SER A 204 -14.13 10.28 -21.08
C SER A 204 -14.26 10.52 -19.56
N PHE A 205 -15.49 10.69 -19.08
CA PHE A 205 -15.84 10.75 -17.65
C PHE A 205 -16.22 9.37 -17.08
N THR A 206 -16.32 8.38 -17.94
CA THR A 206 -16.96 7.09 -17.72
C THR A 206 -16.09 6.11 -16.90
N LYS A 207 -16.65 4.93 -16.64
CA LYS A 207 -15.97 3.80 -15.99
C LYS A 207 -14.68 3.38 -16.70
N GLU A 208 -14.59 3.58 -18.01
CA GLU A 208 -13.39 3.28 -18.81
C GLU A 208 -12.17 4.04 -18.29
N LYS A 209 -12.34 5.30 -17.90
CA LYS A 209 -11.23 6.10 -17.36
C LYS A 209 -10.74 5.54 -16.03
N LEU A 210 -11.65 5.09 -15.15
CA LEU A 210 -11.29 4.40 -13.92
C LEU A 210 -10.49 3.12 -14.22
N TYR A 211 -10.91 2.33 -15.21
CA TYR A 211 -10.16 1.14 -15.63
C TYR A 211 -8.76 1.49 -16.12
N ARG A 212 -8.62 2.52 -16.96
CA ARG A 212 -7.32 3.00 -17.43
C ARG A 212 -6.43 3.49 -16.30
N THR A 213 -6.95 4.24 -15.33
CA THR A 213 -6.20 4.68 -14.15
C THR A 213 -5.70 3.48 -13.33
N LEU A 214 -6.57 2.51 -13.05
CA LEU A 214 -6.19 1.29 -12.33
C LEU A 214 -5.13 0.47 -13.09
N LEU A 215 -5.30 0.32 -14.41
CA LEU A 215 -4.37 -0.41 -15.26
C LEU A 215 -3.02 0.32 -15.39
N SER A 216 -3.01 1.66 -15.43
CA SER A 216 -1.78 2.47 -15.42
C SER A 216 -0.98 2.23 -14.16
N LEU A 217 -1.61 2.36 -12.98
CA LEU A 217 -0.97 2.05 -11.70
C LEU A 217 -0.42 0.61 -11.69
N SER A 218 -1.23 -0.35 -12.14
CA SER A 218 -0.79 -1.74 -12.25
C SER A 218 0.42 -1.90 -13.17
N ARG A 219 0.50 -1.11 -14.25
CA ARG A 219 1.60 -1.18 -15.23
C ARG A 219 2.86 -0.56 -14.66
N GLU A 220 2.76 0.58 -13.98
CA GLU A 220 3.88 1.22 -13.29
C GLU A 220 4.49 0.28 -12.24
N VAL A 221 3.64 -0.35 -11.42
CA VAL A 221 4.06 -1.40 -10.49
C VAL A 221 4.74 -2.54 -11.25
N ASN A 222 4.12 -3.07 -12.30
CA ASN A 222 4.68 -4.18 -13.06
C ASN A 222 6.05 -3.84 -13.64
N ASN A 223 6.21 -2.63 -14.20
CA ASN A 223 7.45 -2.15 -14.81
C ASN A 223 8.54 -1.90 -13.77
N ALA A 224 8.21 -1.49 -12.54
CA ALA A 224 9.18 -1.29 -11.47
C ALA A 224 9.94 -2.57 -11.09
N TYR A 225 9.34 -3.75 -11.30
CA TYR A 225 9.95 -5.05 -11.08
C TYR A 225 10.47 -5.72 -12.36
N MET A 226 10.29 -5.10 -13.53
CA MET A 226 10.76 -5.65 -14.80
C MET A 226 12.21 -5.24 -15.08
N PRO A 227 13.03 -6.15 -15.62
CA PRO A 227 14.34 -5.81 -16.18
C PRO A 227 14.23 -4.77 -17.31
N PRO A 228 14.98 -3.65 -17.25
CA PRO A 228 14.90 -2.59 -18.27
C PRO A 228 15.55 -2.96 -19.61
N LEU A 229 16.44 -3.97 -19.64
CA LEU A 229 17.28 -4.28 -20.80
C LEU A 229 16.76 -5.41 -21.71
N ALA A 230 15.86 -6.28 -21.22
CA ALA A 230 15.46 -7.50 -21.93
C ALA A 230 13.94 -7.65 -22.15
N GLY A 231 13.12 -6.77 -21.57
CA GLY A 231 11.73 -7.12 -21.30
C GLY A 231 11.66 -8.34 -20.36
N ARG A 232 10.44 -8.80 -20.04
CA ARG A 232 10.27 -9.96 -19.16
C ARG A 232 10.35 -11.24 -19.98
N LEU A 233 11.39 -12.05 -19.74
CA LEU A 233 11.61 -13.33 -20.43
C LEU A 233 10.67 -14.42 -19.91
N TRP A 234 10.27 -15.35 -20.78
CA TRP A 234 9.56 -16.58 -20.40
C TRP A 234 10.56 -17.68 -20.04
N LEU A 235 10.61 -18.02 -18.75
CA LEU A 235 11.48 -19.06 -18.22
C LEU A 235 10.68 -20.34 -17.99
N GLN A 236 11.29 -21.48 -18.32
CA GLN A 236 10.65 -22.78 -18.19
C GLN A 236 11.35 -23.61 -17.12
N GLY A 237 10.56 -24.23 -16.26
CA GLY A 237 11.04 -25.21 -15.28
C GLY A 237 11.34 -26.57 -15.91
N ILE A 238 12.30 -27.30 -15.35
CA ILE A 238 12.46 -28.75 -15.61
C ILE A 238 11.39 -29.54 -14.84
N SER A 239 11.08 -29.10 -13.62
CA SER A 239 10.05 -29.66 -12.74
C SER A 239 9.02 -28.61 -12.33
N PRO A 240 7.71 -28.91 -12.42
CA PRO A 240 6.64 -27.97 -12.05
C PRO A 240 6.49 -27.79 -10.53
N LEU A 241 7.14 -28.64 -9.72
CA LEU A 241 7.04 -28.61 -8.26
C LEU A 241 8.16 -27.78 -7.60
N LYS A 242 9.07 -27.21 -8.40
CA LYS A 242 10.19 -26.41 -7.90
C LYS A 242 10.15 -25.03 -8.54
N PRO A 243 10.55 -23.98 -7.80
CA PRO A 243 10.72 -22.66 -8.41
C PRO A 243 11.77 -22.73 -9.53
N VAL A 244 11.58 -21.97 -10.60
CA VAL A 244 12.51 -21.95 -11.74
C VAL A 244 13.83 -21.26 -11.35
N LEU A 245 13.72 -20.16 -10.61
CA LEU A 245 14.83 -19.44 -9.97
C LEU A 245 14.58 -19.38 -8.48
N GLU A 246 15.63 -19.52 -7.68
CA GLU A 246 15.51 -19.43 -6.22
C GLU A 246 16.73 -18.73 -5.63
N SER A 247 16.53 -17.80 -4.69
CA SER A 247 17.63 -17.19 -3.96
C SER A 247 18.28 -18.17 -2.98
N LYS A 248 19.61 -18.20 -2.97
CA LYS A 248 20.40 -18.97 -2.00
C LYS A 248 20.80 -18.09 -0.84
N MET A 249 20.73 -18.68 0.36
CA MET A 249 21.05 -18.02 1.64
C MET A 249 22.22 -18.71 2.32
N ASP A 250 23.24 -19.07 1.56
CA ASP A 250 24.47 -19.72 2.02
C ASP A 250 25.70 -18.84 1.73
N GLY A 251 26.86 -19.27 2.25
CA GLY A 251 28.14 -18.64 1.97
C GLY A 251 28.20 -17.18 2.42
N TYR A 252 28.26 -16.25 1.47
CA TYR A 252 28.27 -14.81 1.73
C TYR A 252 27.07 -14.35 2.58
N MET A 253 25.89 -14.93 2.33
CA MET A 253 24.67 -14.54 3.03
C MET A 253 24.68 -14.98 4.50
N ASP A 254 25.27 -16.14 4.83
CA ASP A 254 25.39 -16.58 6.23
C ASP A 254 26.23 -15.59 7.04
N GLN A 255 27.37 -15.13 6.47
CA GLN A 255 28.21 -14.12 7.13
C GLN A 255 27.47 -12.79 7.32
N MET A 256 26.74 -12.31 6.30
CA MET A 256 25.94 -11.09 6.41
C MET A 256 24.89 -11.21 7.52
N LEU A 257 24.24 -12.37 7.63
CA LEU A 257 23.21 -12.60 8.65
C LEU A 257 23.80 -12.66 10.07
N ASP A 258 25.02 -13.20 10.24
CA ASP A 258 25.74 -13.18 11.52
C ASP A 258 26.13 -11.74 11.92
N ASP A 259 26.63 -10.95 10.97
CA ASP A 259 26.97 -9.53 11.17
C ASP A 259 25.72 -8.70 11.49
N PHE A 260 24.62 -8.97 10.79
CA PHE A 260 23.31 -8.35 11.04
C PHE A 260 22.82 -8.65 12.45
N GLY A 261 22.85 -9.92 12.87
CA GLY A 261 22.41 -10.32 14.22
C GLY A 261 23.22 -9.61 15.30
N SER A 262 24.55 -9.60 15.16
CA SER A 262 25.45 -8.92 16.09
C SER A 262 25.21 -7.40 16.13
N HIS A 263 24.97 -6.78 14.97
CA HIS A 263 24.65 -5.37 14.86
C HIS A 263 23.33 -5.02 15.59
N MET A 264 22.28 -5.83 15.39
CA MET A 264 20.98 -5.60 16.00
C MET A 264 20.98 -5.75 17.52
N VAL A 265 21.68 -6.75 18.06
CA VAL A 265 21.85 -6.91 19.52
C VAL A 265 22.61 -5.74 20.14
N ASN A 266 23.64 -5.24 19.45
CA ASN A 266 24.40 -4.07 19.88
C ASN A 266 23.50 -2.81 19.92
N LEU A 267 22.68 -2.61 18.89
CA LEU A 267 21.71 -1.51 18.86
C LEU A 267 20.63 -1.65 19.95
N ASN A 268 20.12 -2.86 20.20
CA ASN A 268 19.18 -3.08 21.31
C ASN A 268 19.81 -2.72 22.66
N THR A 269 21.06 -3.09 22.88
CA THR A 269 21.80 -2.78 24.10
C THR A 269 21.99 -1.27 24.30
N LYS A 270 22.25 -0.52 23.22
CA LYS A 270 22.50 0.93 23.26
C LYS A 270 21.23 1.78 23.28
N GLU A 271 20.22 1.39 22.51
CA GLU A 271 19.04 2.21 22.24
C GLU A 271 17.74 1.65 22.87
N GLY A 272 17.69 0.36 23.23
CA GLY A 272 16.45 -0.32 23.64
C GLY A 272 15.76 0.29 24.87
N ASP A 273 16.55 0.72 25.87
CA ASP A 273 16.04 1.38 27.07
C ASP A 273 15.27 2.66 26.75
N GLY A 274 15.83 3.53 25.91
CA GLY A 274 15.20 4.78 25.51
C GLY A 274 14.00 4.61 24.56
N MET A 275 13.82 3.44 23.95
CA MET A 275 12.83 3.21 22.90
C MET A 275 11.61 2.42 23.38
N TYR A 276 11.79 1.43 24.24
CA TYR A 276 10.67 0.59 24.72
C TYR A 276 10.88 -0.03 26.11
N LEU A 277 12.12 -0.39 26.48
CA LEU A 277 12.36 -1.21 27.68
C LEU A 277 12.12 -0.42 28.98
N ASN A 278 12.33 0.90 29.00
CA ASN A 278 11.98 1.75 30.13
C ASN A 278 10.48 1.72 30.51
N PHE A 279 9.61 1.23 29.63
CA PHE A 279 8.18 1.06 29.87
C PHE A 279 7.83 -0.33 30.42
N ALA A 280 8.77 -1.28 30.46
CA ALA A 280 8.56 -2.62 31.04
C ALA A 280 8.56 -2.64 32.58
N ASP A 281 8.90 -1.52 33.21
CA ASP A 281 8.91 -1.35 34.66
C ASP A 281 7.50 -1.55 35.23
N SER A 282 7.29 -2.69 35.87
CA SER A 282 6.03 -3.09 36.51
C SER A 282 5.50 -2.11 37.56
N SER A 283 6.32 -1.18 38.08
CA SER A 283 5.86 -0.11 38.98
C SER A 283 5.01 0.94 38.26
N LYS A 284 5.12 1.06 36.94
CA LYS A 284 4.30 1.97 36.11
C LYS A 284 2.98 1.30 35.74
N VAL A 285 1.89 2.05 35.93
CA VAL A 285 0.55 1.62 35.55
C VAL A 285 0.09 2.40 34.33
N PHE A 286 -0.23 1.67 33.26
CA PHE A 286 -0.74 2.20 32.02
C PHE A 286 -2.24 1.98 31.89
N HIS A 287 -2.92 2.92 31.24
CA HIS A 287 -4.35 2.83 31.02
C HIS A 287 -4.68 1.68 30.05
N GLY A 288 -5.63 0.81 30.42
CA GLY A 288 -5.98 -0.38 29.63
C GLY A 288 -6.37 -0.09 28.18
N ARG A 289 -7.13 1.00 27.93
CA ARG A 289 -7.45 1.42 26.55
C ARG A 289 -6.21 1.78 25.74
N SER A 290 -5.29 2.59 26.28
CA SER A 290 -4.04 2.97 25.59
C SER A 290 -3.21 1.74 25.24
N VAL A 291 -3.12 0.80 26.17
CA VAL A 291 -2.43 -0.47 25.93
C VAL A 291 -3.13 -1.31 24.86
N SER A 292 -4.46 -1.43 24.91
CA SER A 292 -5.20 -2.17 23.88
C SER A 292 -5.04 -1.52 22.50
N THR A 293 -5.05 -0.19 22.43
CA THR A 293 -4.79 0.57 21.20
C THR A 293 -3.38 0.32 20.69
N PHE A 294 -2.38 0.34 21.57
CA PHE A 294 -1.02 -0.06 21.19
C PHE A 294 -0.97 -1.46 20.60
N TYR A 295 -1.59 -2.44 21.26
CA TYR A 295 -1.62 -3.82 20.78
C TYR A 295 -2.21 -3.91 19.37
N PHE A 296 -3.40 -3.35 19.14
CA PHE A 296 -4.05 -3.37 17.83
C PHE A 296 -3.28 -2.60 16.76
N ASN A 297 -2.71 -1.44 17.10
CA ASN A 297 -1.86 -0.67 16.20
C ASN A 297 -0.59 -1.46 15.84
N HIS A 298 0.03 -2.12 16.81
CA HIS A 298 1.29 -2.85 16.61
C HIS A 298 1.10 -4.06 15.69
N LYS A 299 -0.06 -4.73 15.71
CA LYS A 299 -0.38 -5.81 14.76
C LYS A 299 -0.26 -5.39 13.29
N ILE A 300 -0.60 -4.13 13.01
CA ILE A 300 -0.50 -3.53 11.67
C ILE A 300 0.79 -2.73 11.48
N GLY A 301 1.73 -2.82 12.43
CA GLY A 301 3.02 -2.15 12.40
C GLY A 301 2.97 -0.65 12.72
N VAL A 302 1.91 -0.17 13.37
CA VAL A 302 1.76 1.22 13.83
C VAL A 302 2.11 1.28 15.32
N GLY A 303 2.82 2.32 15.75
CA GLY A 303 3.11 2.54 17.17
C GLY A 303 1.97 3.22 17.91
N HIS A 304 2.19 3.56 19.18
CA HIS A 304 1.24 4.34 19.96
C HIS A 304 1.94 5.26 20.95
N GLU A 305 1.42 6.48 21.07
CA GLU A 305 1.80 7.49 22.05
C GLU A 305 0.60 7.80 22.93
N THR A 306 0.81 7.84 24.24
CA THR A 306 -0.25 8.14 25.23
C THR A 306 -0.02 9.50 25.87
N ARG A 307 -1.12 10.22 26.13
CA ARG A 307 -1.18 11.48 26.90
C ARG A 307 -2.28 11.42 27.96
N ALA A 308 -2.13 10.50 28.91
CA ALA A 308 -3.00 10.33 30.05
C ALA A 308 -2.65 11.33 31.17
N ASN A 309 -3.69 11.80 31.88
CA ASN A 309 -3.55 12.69 33.03
C ASN A 309 -3.29 11.96 34.35
N VAL A 310 -3.76 10.70 34.46
CA VAL A 310 -3.73 9.90 35.70
C VAL A 310 -2.76 8.72 35.61
N TYR A 311 -2.65 8.11 34.43
CA TYR A 311 -1.80 6.95 34.19
C TYR A 311 -0.45 7.37 33.63
N ALA A 312 0.54 6.46 33.68
CA ALA A 312 1.82 6.70 33.03
C ALA A 312 1.63 6.85 31.51
N ASN A 313 2.48 7.67 30.90
CA ASN A 313 2.55 7.84 29.45
C ASN A 313 3.63 6.94 28.86
N PHE A 314 3.38 6.46 27.65
CA PHE A 314 4.37 5.73 26.86
C PHE A 314 4.31 6.15 25.40
N LYS A 315 5.44 5.94 24.71
CA LYS A 315 5.58 6.14 23.27
C LYS A 315 6.40 5.00 22.71
N VAL A 316 5.74 4.05 22.05
CA VAL A 316 6.38 2.81 21.57
C VAL A 316 6.12 2.64 20.07
N HIS A 317 7.20 2.54 19.30
CA HIS A 317 7.18 2.38 17.83
C HIS A 317 8.20 1.33 17.37
N ILE A 318 8.00 0.05 17.76
CA ILE A 318 8.96 -1.04 17.53
C ILE A 318 9.32 -1.23 16.05
N ARG A 319 8.33 -1.29 15.13
CA ARG A 319 8.62 -1.42 13.68
C ARG A 319 9.52 -0.28 13.18
N ARG A 320 9.23 0.96 13.57
CA ARG A 320 10.00 2.14 13.13
C ARG A 320 11.43 2.11 13.67
N MET A 321 11.60 1.65 14.91
CA MET A 321 12.91 1.42 15.51
C MET A 321 13.71 0.38 14.71
N ILE A 322 13.14 -0.80 14.47
CA ILE A 322 13.79 -1.86 13.68
C ILE A 322 14.10 -1.37 12.27
N GLN A 323 13.17 -0.67 11.62
CA GLN A 323 13.37 -0.10 10.28
C GLN A 323 14.57 0.87 10.26
N LYS A 324 14.68 1.76 11.26
CA LYS A 324 15.84 2.66 11.38
C LYS A 324 17.15 1.87 11.50
N TRP A 325 17.17 0.85 12.36
CA TRP A 325 18.35 0.00 12.56
C TRP A 325 18.75 -0.74 11.28
N MET A 326 17.77 -1.34 10.59
CA MET A 326 18.00 -2.02 9.31
C MET A 326 18.51 -1.06 8.22
N THR A 327 17.91 0.13 8.09
CA THR A 327 18.38 1.13 7.12
C THR A 327 19.82 1.51 7.39
N SER A 328 20.21 1.68 8.65
CA SER A 328 21.59 1.96 9.04
C SER A 328 22.54 0.81 8.66
N PHE A 329 22.15 -0.44 8.93
CA PHE A 329 22.97 -1.61 8.58
C PHE A 329 23.20 -1.69 7.07
N PHE A 330 22.14 -1.51 6.29
CA PHE A 330 22.22 -1.66 4.84
C PHE A 330 22.79 -0.43 4.11
N GLN A 331 23.00 0.71 4.78
CA GLN A 331 23.47 1.92 4.11
C GLN A 331 24.82 1.73 3.41
N ASP A 332 25.74 1.00 4.05
CA ASP A 332 27.10 0.77 3.56
C ASP A 332 27.33 -0.64 3.00
N TRP A 333 26.26 -1.44 2.92
CA TRP A 333 26.36 -2.86 2.57
C TRP A 333 26.26 -3.10 1.05
N SER A 334 27.30 -3.68 0.46
CA SER A 334 27.31 -4.09 -0.95
C SER A 334 26.60 -5.42 -1.13
N MET A 335 25.49 -5.43 -1.86
CA MET A 335 24.58 -6.57 -1.91
C MET A 335 24.97 -7.55 -3.00
N HIS A 336 25.20 -8.81 -2.59
CA HIS A 336 25.49 -9.91 -3.50
C HIS A 336 24.50 -11.04 -3.19
N PHE A 337 23.76 -11.47 -4.22
CA PHE A 337 22.78 -12.53 -4.10
C PHE A 337 23.15 -13.67 -5.02
N GLU A 338 23.18 -14.88 -4.47
CA GLU A 338 23.32 -16.10 -5.24
C GLU A 338 21.95 -16.61 -5.66
N ILE A 339 21.83 -17.06 -6.90
CA ILE A 339 20.60 -17.60 -7.47
C ILE A 339 20.86 -19.05 -7.89
N SER A 340 19.98 -19.95 -7.48
CA SER A 340 19.90 -21.31 -8.00
C SER A 340 19.20 -21.32 -9.35
N PHE A 341 19.85 -21.95 -10.32
CA PHE A 341 19.33 -22.19 -11.67
C PHE A 341 19.07 -23.69 -11.91
N ASP A 342 19.08 -24.51 -10.85
CA ASP A 342 19.03 -25.97 -10.96
C ASP A 342 17.78 -26.49 -11.66
N ASN A 343 16.67 -25.74 -11.57
CA ASN A 343 15.40 -26.08 -12.22
C ASN A 343 15.18 -25.32 -13.53
N LEU A 344 16.12 -24.48 -13.98
CA LEU A 344 15.98 -23.69 -15.20
C LEU A 344 16.30 -24.51 -16.44
N LYS A 345 15.34 -24.58 -17.37
CA LYS A 345 15.55 -25.18 -18.68
C LYS A 345 16.45 -24.30 -19.56
N GLN A 346 17.39 -24.93 -20.26
CA GLN A 346 18.41 -24.25 -21.10
C GLN A 346 17.88 -23.79 -22.47
N THR A 347 16.76 -23.06 -22.47
CA THR A 347 16.26 -22.32 -23.64
C THR A 347 17.12 -21.06 -23.90
N GLU A 348 16.91 -20.36 -25.00
CA GLU A 348 17.62 -19.09 -25.26
C GLU A 348 17.33 -18.06 -24.15
N ALA A 349 16.06 -17.94 -23.75
CA ALA A 349 15.64 -17.12 -22.61
C ALA A 349 16.29 -17.57 -21.29
N GLY A 350 16.40 -18.88 -21.06
CA GLY A 350 17.07 -19.42 -19.86
C GLY A 350 18.56 -19.08 -19.81
N LYS A 351 19.27 -19.18 -20.94
CA LYS A 351 20.69 -18.80 -21.02
C LYS A 351 20.90 -17.31 -20.78
N GLN A 352 20.00 -16.47 -21.30
CA GLN A 352 20.06 -15.04 -21.06
C GLN A 352 19.82 -14.72 -19.57
N ALA A 353 18.79 -15.30 -18.97
CA ALA A 353 18.48 -15.12 -17.54
C ALA A 353 19.65 -15.55 -16.63
N LEU A 354 20.35 -16.63 -16.97
CA LEU A 354 21.52 -17.10 -16.22
C LEU A 354 22.63 -16.04 -16.10
N ASN A 355 22.82 -15.21 -17.13
CA ASN A 355 23.84 -14.17 -17.14
C ASN A 355 23.38 -12.86 -16.50
N GLU A 356 22.09 -12.52 -16.61
CA GLU A 356 21.57 -11.19 -16.25
C GLU A 356 20.89 -11.17 -14.88
N ALA A 357 20.23 -12.25 -14.46
CA ALA A 357 19.38 -12.30 -13.26
C ALA A 357 20.10 -11.86 -11.97
N PRO A 358 21.36 -12.27 -11.69
CA PRO A 358 22.04 -11.86 -10.46
C PRO A 358 22.21 -10.34 -10.35
N LYS A 359 22.64 -9.70 -11.45
CA LYS A 359 22.83 -8.24 -11.49
C LYS A 359 21.48 -7.51 -11.39
N LEU A 360 20.50 -7.96 -12.15
CA LEU A 360 19.16 -7.37 -12.16
C LEU A 360 18.46 -7.48 -10.80
N LEU A 361 18.63 -8.60 -10.09
CA LEU A 361 18.07 -8.79 -8.76
C LEU A 361 18.64 -7.74 -7.79
N VAL A 362 19.95 -7.48 -7.84
CA VAL A 362 20.59 -6.44 -7.02
C VAL A 362 20.08 -5.04 -7.38
N GLU A 363 19.93 -4.73 -8.68
CA GLU A 363 19.40 -3.44 -9.13
C GLU A 363 17.95 -3.22 -8.66
N ILE A 364 17.09 -4.23 -8.83
CA ILE A 364 15.68 -4.16 -8.41
C ILE A 364 15.58 -4.13 -6.89
N PHE A 365 16.36 -4.94 -6.18
CA PHE A 365 16.42 -4.88 -4.72
C PHE A 365 16.75 -3.46 -4.25
N ASN A 366 17.79 -2.84 -4.81
CA ASN A 366 18.21 -1.51 -4.37
C ASN A 366 17.13 -0.45 -4.62
N LYS A 367 16.39 -0.54 -5.73
CA LYS A 367 15.24 0.32 -6.00
C LYS A 367 14.10 0.09 -5.00
N GLN A 368 13.85 -1.17 -4.62
CA GLN A 368 12.74 -1.57 -3.74
C GLN A 368 13.14 -1.65 -2.25
N LYS A 369 14.37 -1.25 -1.93
CA LYS A 369 14.99 -1.46 -0.62
C LYS A 369 14.20 -0.80 0.52
N PRO A 370 13.71 0.45 0.42
CA PRO A 370 12.91 1.05 1.48
C PRO A 370 11.66 0.22 1.82
N GLN A 371 10.96 -0.29 0.80
CA GLN A 371 9.73 -1.06 0.95
C GLN A 371 10.02 -2.46 1.51
N ILE A 372 11.09 -3.13 1.03
CA ILE A 372 11.55 -4.42 1.55
C ILE A 372 11.93 -4.31 3.02
N ILE A 373 12.76 -3.33 3.40
CA ILE A 373 13.14 -3.10 4.80
C ILE A 373 11.89 -2.85 5.65
N SER A 374 10.95 -2.04 5.17
CA SER A 374 9.71 -1.73 5.87
C SER A 374 8.84 -2.98 6.14
N ARG A 375 8.76 -3.91 5.18
CA ARG A 375 8.02 -5.18 5.31
C ARG A 375 8.72 -6.14 6.27
N ILE A 376 10.03 -6.33 6.12
CA ILE A 376 10.82 -7.18 7.01
C ILE A 376 10.79 -6.64 8.44
N ALA A 377 10.91 -5.32 8.64
CA ALA A 377 10.82 -4.71 9.96
C ALA A 377 9.46 -4.97 10.64
N LYS A 378 8.35 -4.96 9.88
CA LYS A 378 7.03 -5.34 10.41
C LYS A 378 7.05 -6.81 10.85
N ALA A 379 7.57 -7.70 10.01
CA ALA A 379 7.64 -9.12 10.31
C ALA A 379 8.49 -9.42 11.56
N LEU A 380 9.66 -8.79 11.66
CA LEU A 380 10.57 -8.88 12.80
C LEU A 380 10.05 -8.21 14.07
N SER A 381 9.06 -7.31 13.96
CA SER A 381 8.46 -6.64 15.12
C SER A 381 7.26 -7.39 15.71
N TYR A 382 6.62 -8.26 14.93
CA TYR A 382 5.35 -8.88 15.29
C TYR A 382 5.17 -10.29 14.71
N ASP A 383 5.23 -10.48 13.39
CA ASP A 383 4.86 -11.75 12.75
C ASP A 383 5.75 -12.92 13.20
N ALA A 384 7.04 -12.66 13.40
CA ALA A 384 8.03 -13.66 13.79
C ALA A 384 7.74 -14.36 15.13
N PHE A 385 7.03 -13.71 16.04
CA PHE A 385 6.70 -14.23 17.38
C PHE A 385 5.27 -13.85 17.77
N ARG A 386 4.38 -13.76 16.78
CA ARG A 386 2.98 -13.34 16.96
C ARG A 386 2.28 -14.12 18.06
N THR A 387 2.39 -15.45 18.04
CA THR A 387 1.74 -16.32 19.02
C THR A 387 2.20 -15.98 20.44
N GLU A 388 3.51 -15.88 20.66
CA GLU A 388 4.08 -15.53 21.97
C GLU A 388 3.60 -14.16 22.45
N MET A 389 3.47 -13.19 21.54
CA MET A 389 2.99 -11.84 21.85
C MET A 389 1.50 -11.83 22.23
N GLU A 390 0.66 -12.54 21.48
CA GLU A 390 -0.79 -12.61 21.71
C GLU A 390 -1.12 -13.36 23.00
N GLU A 391 -0.36 -14.41 23.33
CA GLU A 391 -0.50 -15.17 24.57
C GLU A 391 -0.30 -14.30 25.83
N LYS A 392 0.59 -13.30 25.78
CA LYS A 392 0.79 -12.36 26.90
C LYS A 392 -0.46 -11.57 27.24
N TYR A 393 -1.36 -11.33 26.28
CA TYR A 393 -2.63 -10.63 26.52
C TYR A 393 -3.79 -11.57 26.82
N TYR A 394 -3.74 -12.83 26.35
CA TYR A 394 -4.85 -13.77 26.50
C TYR A 394 -5.09 -14.17 27.96
N PHE A 395 -4.02 -14.32 28.74
CA PHE A 395 -4.08 -14.80 30.13
C PHE A 395 -3.85 -13.71 31.19
N ASN A 396 -3.70 -12.45 30.78
CA ASN A 396 -3.34 -11.36 31.69
C ASN A 396 -4.25 -10.14 31.50
N SER A 397 -4.22 -9.22 32.47
CA SER A 397 -4.77 -7.87 32.25
C SER A 397 -3.96 -7.14 31.18
N TRP A 398 -4.58 -6.18 30.48
CA TRP A 398 -3.90 -5.37 29.45
C TRP A 398 -2.57 -4.81 29.96
N ASN A 399 -2.55 -4.19 31.14
CA ASN A 399 -1.34 -3.61 31.71
C ASN A 399 -0.23 -4.65 31.95
N LYS A 400 -0.57 -5.82 32.51
CA LYS A 400 0.41 -6.88 32.75
C LYS A 400 0.91 -7.48 31.44
N GLY A 401 0.02 -7.75 30.49
CA GLY A 401 0.39 -8.25 29.17
C GLY A 401 1.26 -7.27 28.37
N PHE A 402 1.12 -5.97 28.59
CA PHE A 402 2.00 -4.96 28.00
C PHE A 402 3.43 -5.03 28.55
N HIS A 403 3.59 -5.05 29.87
CA HIS A 403 4.90 -5.22 30.52
C HIS A 403 5.60 -6.49 30.04
N GLU A 404 4.90 -7.63 30.08
CA GLU A 404 5.45 -8.92 29.63
C GLU A 404 5.83 -8.91 28.13
N ASN A 405 5.15 -8.12 27.30
CA ASN A 405 5.50 -7.97 25.89
C ASN A 405 6.74 -7.11 25.66
N LEU A 406 6.93 -6.05 26.46
CA LEU A 406 8.13 -5.25 26.38
C LEU A 406 9.37 -6.05 26.84
N GLU A 407 9.21 -6.91 27.84
CA GLU A 407 10.24 -7.88 28.22
C GLU A 407 10.49 -8.91 27.10
N LEU A 408 9.43 -9.43 26.48
CA LEU A 408 9.54 -10.34 25.33
C LEU A 408 10.34 -9.72 24.19
N PHE A 409 10.07 -8.46 23.84
CA PHE A 409 10.86 -7.72 22.86
C PHE A 409 12.34 -7.70 23.25
N ASN A 410 12.66 -7.41 24.50
CA ASN A 410 14.05 -7.39 24.95
C ASN A 410 14.73 -8.77 24.89
N VAL A 411 14.01 -9.83 25.24
CA VAL A 411 14.51 -11.21 25.11
C VAL A 411 14.82 -11.53 23.65
N LYS A 412 13.89 -11.26 22.73
CA LYS A 412 14.09 -11.54 21.29
C LYS A 412 15.17 -10.65 20.69
N PHE A 413 15.16 -9.36 20.98
CA PHE A 413 16.07 -8.38 20.37
C PHE A 413 17.49 -8.44 20.93
N SER A 414 17.70 -9.15 22.04
CA SER A 414 19.02 -9.45 22.60
C SER A 414 19.58 -10.81 22.14
N ASP A 415 18.86 -11.55 21.32
CA ASP A 415 19.25 -12.87 20.81
C ASP A 415 19.75 -12.77 19.36
N CYS A 416 21.04 -13.07 19.13
CA CYS A 416 21.62 -13.10 17.80
C CYS A 416 20.95 -14.14 16.90
N GLU A 417 20.59 -15.31 17.42
CA GLU A 417 19.97 -16.38 16.62
C GLU A 417 18.55 -15.99 16.19
N TYR A 418 17.80 -15.27 17.03
CA TYR A 418 16.51 -14.68 16.63
C TYR A 418 16.67 -13.82 15.38
N TRP A 419 17.57 -12.83 15.42
CA TRP A 419 17.80 -11.94 14.28
C TRP A 419 18.27 -12.69 13.06
N ARG A 420 19.21 -13.62 13.22
CA ARG A 420 19.77 -14.42 12.12
C ARG A 420 18.70 -15.24 11.41
N LEU A 421 17.95 -16.05 12.16
CA LEU A 421 16.97 -16.97 11.61
C LEU A 421 15.80 -16.23 10.96
N GLN A 422 15.28 -15.21 11.62
CA GLN A 422 14.13 -14.47 11.10
C GLN A 422 14.53 -13.59 9.91
N MET A 423 15.70 -12.96 9.95
CA MET A 423 16.20 -12.19 8.81
C MET A 423 16.45 -13.10 7.60
N ARG A 424 17.03 -14.30 7.81
CA ARG A 424 17.20 -15.31 6.75
C ARG A 424 15.87 -15.64 6.08
N LYS A 425 14.85 -15.93 6.88
CA LYS A 425 13.51 -16.28 6.41
C LYS A 425 12.89 -15.15 5.58
N TYR A 426 12.74 -13.97 6.17
CA TYR A 426 12.01 -12.87 5.53
C TYR A 426 12.78 -12.24 4.37
N LEU A 427 14.12 -12.19 4.43
CA LEU A 427 14.91 -11.73 3.28
C LEU A 427 14.81 -12.71 2.12
N LYS A 428 14.89 -14.03 2.37
CA LYS A 428 14.69 -15.05 1.33
C LYS A 428 13.32 -14.92 0.68
N GLU A 429 12.26 -14.81 1.48
CA GLU A 429 10.90 -14.60 0.98
C GLU A 429 10.83 -13.34 0.08
N GLU A 430 11.45 -12.24 0.46
CA GLU A 430 11.48 -11.02 -0.35
C GLU A 430 12.29 -11.20 -1.65
N LEU A 431 13.45 -11.84 -1.61
CA LEU A 431 14.29 -12.10 -2.79
C LEU A 431 13.61 -13.04 -3.79
N ASP A 432 12.99 -14.12 -3.30
CA ASP A 432 12.24 -15.05 -4.13
C ASP A 432 11.02 -14.37 -4.75
N ASN A 433 10.31 -13.52 -4.00
CA ASN A 433 9.22 -12.70 -4.53
C ASN A 433 9.71 -11.71 -5.62
N LEU A 434 10.92 -11.16 -5.51
CA LEU A 434 11.49 -10.33 -6.56
C LEU A 434 11.78 -11.15 -7.82
N LEU A 435 12.41 -12.32 -7.68
CA LEU A 435 12.68 -13.24 -8.79
C LEU A 435 11.38 -13.63 -9.50
N ASP A 436 10.33 -13.98 -8.75
CA ASP A 436 9.00 -14.31 -9.29
C ASP A 436 8.36 -13.15 -10.06
N ARG A 437 8.69 -11.90 -9.71
CA ARG A 437 8.22 -10.70 -10.41
C ARG A 437 9.15 -10.29 -11.56
N MET A 438 10.37 -10.79 -11.65
CA MET A 438 11.32 -10.40 -12.70
C MET A 438 11.06 -11.08 -14.04
N TYR A 439 10.47 -12.29 -14.04
CA TYR A 439 10.29 -13.15 -15.22
C TYR A 439 8.86 -13.68 -15.34
N TYR A 440 8.50 -14.17 -16.53
CA TYR A 440 7.33 -15.02 -16.71
C TYR A 440 7.77 -16.47 -16.55
N TYR A 441 6.89 -17.32 -16.02
CA TYR A 441 7.20 -18.70 -15.69
C TYR A 441 6.16 -19.64 -16.27
N ASP A 442 6.64 -20.70 -16.93
CA ASP A 442 5.86 -21.84 -17.45
C ASP A 442 6.33 -23.17 -16.85
#